data_AF-A0A7K2HYE0-F1
#
_entry.id   AF-A0A7K2HYE0-F1
#
_cell.length_a   1.000
_cell.length_b   1.000
_cell.length_c   1.000
_cell.angle_alpha   90.00
_cell.angle_beta   90.00
_cell.angle_gamma   90.00
#
_symmetry.space_group_name_H-M   'P 1'
#
loop_
_entity.id
_entity.type
_entity.pdbx_description
1 polymer ?
#
loop_
_entity_poly.entity_id
_entity_poly.type
_entity_poly.pdbx_seq_one_letter_code
_entity_poly.pdbx_strand_id
1 'polypeptide(L)'
;MSAQQPDPHPDMHGTASDPAGASPAMTWHAMERWLVESMGEMPRAAILDIGPAGGPIDDTEDVECAQIQSLSSETFLLRLSTVVMSAPLLASFSVPRSALDTWFYDDVFDECTHGYLMSRSRRRVAEIGVAWFRDRCGCASPAALGCSYTEPTRLPHTEPR
;
A
#
# COMPACT_ATOMS: atom_id res chain seq x y z
N MET A 1 -45.42 15.58 -55.48
CA MET A 1 -44.64 14.86 -54.45
C MET A 1 -43.96 15.89 -53.57
N SER A 2 -44.51 16.17 -52.40
CA SER A 2 -43.80 16.79 -51.26
C SER A 2 -44.58 16.41 -50.01
N ALA A 3 -43.93 15.64 -49.13
CA ALA A 3 -44.51 15.08 -47.92
C ALA A 3 -44.65 16.16 -46.85
N GLN A 4 -45.84 16.26 -46.25
CA GLN A 4 -46.10 17.11 -45.08
C GLN A 4 -45.68 16.33 -43.82
N GLN A 5 -44.66 16.82 -43.13
CA GLN A 5 -44.18 16.28 -41.84
C GLN A 5 -45.21 16.52 -40.71
N PRO A 6 -45.29 15.63 -39.70
CA PRO A 6 -46.11 15.85 -38.51
C PRO A 6 -45.40 16.75 -37.47
N ASP A 7 -46.22 17.40 -36.64
CA ASP A 7 -45.93 18.38 -35.58
C ASP A 7 -44.85 17.99 -34.54
N PRO A 8 -44.23 18.98 -33.86
CA PRO A 8 -43.09 18.77 -32.97
C PRO A 8 -43.50 18.14 -31.64
N HIS A 9 -42.82 17.05 -31.30
CA HIS A 9 -42.83 16.42 -29.98
C HIS A 9 -42.00 17.28 -29.00
N PRO A 10 -42.42 17.50 -27.75
CA PRO A 10 -41.67 18.31 -26.80
C PRO A 10 -40.35 17.66 -26.43
N ASP A 11 -39.31 18.49 -26.39
CA ASP A 11 -37.94 18.22 -25.95
C ASP A 11 -37.90 17.50 -24.59
N MET A 12 -37.40 16.26 -24.60
CA MET A 12 -36.95 15.54 -23.42
C MET A 12 -35.42 15.34 -23.52
N HIS A 13 -34.68 16.43 -23.66
CA HIS A 13 -33.24 16.46 -23.40
C HIS A 13 -32.97 17.43 -22.26
N GLY A 14 -32.62 16.86 -21.11
CA GLY A 14 -32.26 17.63 -19.92
C GLY A 14 -32.44 16.87 -18.62
N THR A 15 -32.21 15.55 -18.58
CA THR A 15 -31.79 14.97 -17.31
C THR A 15 -30.44 15.57 -17.00
N ALA A 16 -30.42 16.41 -15.97
CA ALA A 16 -29.23 16.97 -15.34
C ALA A 16 -28.09 15.95 -15.38
N SER A 17 -26.95 16.39 -15.90
CA SER A 17 -25.70 15.65 -15.74
C SER A 17 -25.53 15.38 -14.25
N ASP A 18 -25.69 14.13 -13.84
CA ASP A 18 -25.08 13.63 -12.61
C ASP A 18 -23.61 14.05 -12.65
N PRO A 19 -23.08 14.74 -11.62
CA PRO A 19 -21.65 14.97 -11.57
C PRO A 19 -20.98 13.61 -11.49
N ALA A 20 -20.29 13.28 -12.57
CA ALA A 20 -19.55 12.05 -12.74
C ALA A 20 -18.73 11.72 -11.49
N GLY A 21 -18.97 10.51 -10.96
CA GLY A 21 -18.07 9.70 -10.15
C GLY A 21 -16.93 10.43 -9.43
N ALA A 22 -17.23 11.05 -8.29
CA ALA A 22 -16.22 11.09 -7.25
C ALA A 22 -15.98 9.64 -6.83
N SER A 23 -14.84 9.05 -7.18
CA SER A 23 -14.38 7.82 -6.53
C SER A 23 -14.57 8.04 -5.03
N PRO A 24 -15.25 7.14 -4.30
CA PRO A 24 -15.50 7.36 -2.88
C PRO A 24 -14.15 7.64 -2.22
N ALA A 25 -14.04 8.79 -1.57
CA ALA A 25 -12.79 9.20 -0.92
C ALA A 25 -12.33 8.05 -0.01
N MET A 26 -11.12 7.56 -0.26
CA MET A 26 -10.58 6.45 0.54
C MET A 26 -10.56 6.87 2.01
N THR A 27 -11.10 6.04 2.88
CA THR A 27 -11.08 6.27 4.33
C THR A 27 -9.93 5.49 4.95
N TRP A 28 -9.44 5.90 6.13
CA TRP A 28 -8.41 5.16 6.86
C TRP A 28 -8.79 3.69 7.12
N HIS A 29 -10.06 3.44 7.42
CA HIS A 29 -10.55 2.07 7.60
C HIS A 29 -10.59 1.29 6.28
N ALA A 30 -10.91 1.94 5.16
CA ALA A 30 -10.83 1.32 3.84
C ALA A 30 -9.37 0.99 3.47
N MET A 31 -8.42 1.88 3.78
CA MET A 31 -6.99 1.63 3.58
C MET A 31 -6.49 0.47 4.44
N GLU A 32 -6.85 0.41 5.73
CA GLU A 32 -6.51 -0.71 6.61
C GLU A 32 -7.01 -2.05 6.02
N ARG A 33 -8.27 -2.09 5.59
CA ARG A 33 -8.86 -3.29 4.96
C ARG A 33 -8.11 -3.67 3.69
N TRP A 34 -7.84 -2.69 2.83
CA TRP A 34 -7.10 -2.91 1.59
C TRP A 34 -5.70 -3.48 1.88
N LEU A 35 -4.96 -2.97 2.87
CA LEU A 35 -3.67 -3.52 3.27
C LEU A 35 -3.76 -4.98 3.73
N VAL A 36 -4.78 -5.33 4.53
CA VAL A 36 -5.02 -6.71 4.97
C VAL A 36 -5.28 -7.64 3.80
N GLU A 37 -6.08 -7.20 2.83
CA GLU A 37 -6.39 -7.94 1.61
C GLU A 37 -5.14 -8.10 0.73
N SER A 38 -4.42 -7.00 0.45
CA SER A 38 -3.17 -7.02 -0.33
C SER A 38 -2.12 -7.96 0.26
N MET A 39 -1.89 -7.92 1.57
CA MET A 39 -0.98 -8.86 2.24
C MET A 39 -1.41 -10.33 2.09
N GLY A 40 -2.70 -10.61 1.96
CA GLY A 40 -3.20 -11.96 1.69
C GLY A 40 -2.84 -12.50 0.31
N GLU A 41 -2.55 -11.60 -0.64
CA GLU A 41 -2.23 -11.93 -2.03
C GLU A 41 -0.71 -11.84 -2.31
N MET A 42 0.06 -11.22 -1.41
CA MET A 42 1.50 -11.06 -1.55
C MET A 42 2.23 -12.43 -1.53
N PRO A 43 2.89 -12.84 -2.64
CA PRO A 43 3.77 -13.99 -2.61
C PRO A 43 4.98 -13.71 -1.71
N ARG A 44 5.62 -14.77 -1.24
CA ARG A 44 6.86 -14.67 -0.45
C ARG A 44 7.88 -13.78 -1.16
N ALA A 45 8.52 -12.91 -0.40
CA ALA A 45 9.49 -11.90 -0.82
C ALA A 45 8.93 -10.70 -1.59
N ALA A 46 7.61 -10.64 -1.86
CA ALA A 46 6.99 -9.43 -2.38
C ALA A 46 7.09 -8.27 -1.38
N ILE A 47 7.16 -7.06 -1.91
CA ILE A 47 7.27 -5.82 -1.13
C ILE A 47 6.15 -4.88 -1.56
N LEU A 48 5.54 -4.23 -0.58
CA LEU A 48 4.62 -3.12 -0.74
C LEU A 48 5.20 -1.90 -0.01
N ASP A 49 5.58 -0.89 -0.78
CA ASP A 49 6.02 0.42 -0.28
C ASP A 49 4.84 1.38 -0.26
N ILE A 50 4.76 2.17 0.81
CA ILE A 50 3.71 3.17 1.03
C ILE A 50 4.40 4.48 1.40
N GLY A 51 3.97 5.59 0.81
CA GLY A 51 4.51 6.92 1.08
C GLY A 51 3.65 8.01 0.44
N PRO A 52 4.11 9.25 0.36
CA PRO A 52 3.35 10.35 -0.25
C PRO A 52 3.01 10.07 -1.72
N ALA A 53 1.83 10.52 -2.17
CA ALA A 53 1.39 10.41 -3.55
C ALA A 53 1.98 11.53 -4.42
N GLY A 54 2.93 11.18 -5.30
CA GLY A 54 3.36 12.02 -6.43
C GLY A 54 4.71 12.74 -6.28
N GLY A 55 5.34 13.01 -7.43
CA GLY A 55 6.57 13.80 -7.58
C GLY A 55 7.87 13.05 -7.29
N PRO A 56 9.00 13.39 -7.95
CA PRO A 56 10.30 12.86 -7.56
C PRO A 56 10.57 13.23 -6.11
N ILE A 57 10.96 12.24 -5.32
CA ILE A 57 11.48 12.47 -3.98
C ILE A 57 12.78 13.26 -4.15
N ASP A 58 12.85 14.44 -3.56
CA ASP A 58 14.11 15.15 -3.38
C ASP A 58 14.88 14.47 -2.24
N ASP A 59 16.11 14.03 -2.49
CA ASP A 59 16.97 13.35 -1.51
C ASP A 59 17.29 14.25 -0.28
N THR A 60 16.88 15.52 -0.30
CA THR A 60 17.05 16.48 0.81
C THR A 60 15.86 16.60 1.74
N GLU A 61 14.70 16.01 1.42
CA GLU A 61 13.50 16.05 2.26
C GLU A 61 13.26 14.71 2.98
N ASP A 62 12.80 14.79 4.23
CA ASP A 62 12.36 13.61 4.98
C ASP A 62 11.15 12.98 4.27
N VAL A 63 11.20 11.67 4.03
CA VAL A 63 10.14 10.89 3.39
C VAL A 63 9.48 9.96 4.39
N GLU A 64 8.30 10.35 4.82
CA GLU A 64 7.40 9.52 5.63
C GLU A 64 6.97 8.29 4.82
N CYS A 65 7.54 7.13 5.12
CA CYS A 65 7.24 5.91 4.39
C CYS A 65 7.13 4.68 5.29
N ALA A 66 6.44 3.68 4.77
CA ALA A 66 6.31 2.37 5.37
C ALA A 66 6.57 1.32 4.30
N GLN A 67 7.25 0.25 4.68
CA GLN A 67 7.47 -0.90 3.80
C GLN A 67 6.96 -2.17 4.47
N ILE A 68 6.15 -2.92 3.73
CA ILE A 68 5.67 -4.25 4.12
C ILE A 68 6.31 -5.27 3.20
N GLN A 69 7.04 -6.22 3.76
CA GLN A 69 7.61 -7.34 3.01
C GLN A 69 7.00 -8.66 3.48
N SER A 70 6.52 -9.48 2.53
CA SER A 70 6.04 -10.83 2.80
C SER A 70 7.23 -11.78 3.02
N LEU A 71 7.26 -12.45 4.17
CA LEU A 71 8.30 -13.41 4.55
C LEU A 71 7.81 -14.86 4.37
N SER A 72 8.30 -15.79 5.20
CA SER A 72 7.81 -17.18 5.23
C SER A 72 6.66 -17.35 6.23
N SER A 73 5.86 -18.42 6.06
CA SER A 73 4.82 -18.82 7.01
C SER A 73 3.84 -17.68 7.37
N GLU A 74 3.37 -16.96 6.34
CA GLU A 74 2.41 -15.84 6.47
C GLU A 74 2.89 -14.75 7.45
N THR A 75 4.20 -14.60 7.59
CA THR A 75 4.80 -13.55 8.42
C THR A 75 5.14 -12.35 7.54
N PHE A 76 4.91 -11.16 8.05
CA PHE A 76 5.19 -9.90 7.37
C PHE A 76 6.17 -9.08 8.20
N LEU A 77 7.14 -8.47 7.54
CA LEU A 77 8.00 -7.44 8.10
C LEU A 77 7.41 -6.08 7.76
N LEU A 78 7.12 -5.27 8.77
CA LEU A 78 6.77 -3.86 8.64
C LEU A 78 7.97 -3.02 9.08
N ARG A 79 8.45 -2.13 8.22
CA ARG A 79 9.45 -1.10 8.53
C ARG A 79 8.85 0.27 8.39
N LEU A 80 9.13 1.17 9.34
CA LEU A 80 8.68 2.56 9.30
C LEU A 80 9.89 3.49 9.21
N SER A 81 9.77 4.55 8.40
CA SER A 81 10.87 5.50 8.24
C SER A 81 10.43 6.90 7.83
N THR A 82 11.31 7.87 8.06
CA THR A 82 11.31 9.22 7.49
C THR A 82 12.40 9.41 6.43
N VAL A 83 13.02 8.33 5.95
CA VAL A 83 13.92 8.33 4.79
C VAL A 83 13.50 7.25 3.81
N VAL A 84 13.81 7.42 2.53
CA VAL A 84 13.53 6.40 1.50
C VAL A 84 14.23 5.09 1.88
N MET A 85 13.46 4.00 1.86
CA MET A 85 13.97 2.67 2.14
C MET A 85 14.18 1.88 0.85
N SER A 86 15.35 1.29 0.71
CA SER A 86 15.62 0.25 -0.27
C SER A 86 15.00 -1.09 0.16
N ALA A 87 14.74 -1.96 -0.82
CA ALA A 87 14.32 -3.33 -0.55
C ALA A 87 15.45 -4.10 0.18
N PRO A 88 15.21 -4.69 1.35
CA PRO A 88 16.27 -5.31 2.12
C PRO A 88 16.61 -6.68 1.54
N LEU A 89 17.91 -6.96 1.42
CA LEU A 89 18.42 -8.27 1.03
C LEU A 89 18.52 -9.18 2.25
N LEU A 90 17.45 -9.93 2.52
CA LEU A 90 17.39 -10.83 3.67
C LEU A 90 18.11 -12.14 3.42
N ALA A 91 18.99 -12.53 4.35
CA ALA A 91 19.66 -13.85 4.33
C ALA A 91 18.68 -15.01 4.56
N SER A 92 17.53 -14.74 5.21
CA SER A 92 16.48 -15.72 5.48
C SER A 92 15.15 -15.01 5.63
N PHE A 93 14.07 -15.70 5.25
CA PHE A 93 12.68 -15.25 5.47
C PHE A 93 12.03 -15.93 6.68
N SER A 94 12.79 -16.71 7.46
CA SER A 94 12.31 -17.38 8.66
C SER A 94 12.45 -16.49 9.88
N VAL A 95 11.36 -16.35 10.65
CA VAL A 95 11.32 -15.53 11.87
C VAL A 95 11.05 -16.42 13.08
N PRO A 96 11.89 -16.38 14.13
CA PRO A 96 11.64 -17.14 15.35
C PRO A 96 10.41 -16.59 16.07
N ARG A 97 9.64 -17.47 16.72
CA ARG A 97 8.41 -17.07 17.44
C ARG A 97 8.65 -16.00 18.49
N SER A 98 9.82 -15.99 19.13
CA SER A 98 10.21 -15.01 20.14
C SER A 98 10.39 -13.59 19.60
N ALA A 99 10.57 -13.43 18.28
CA ALA A 99 10.70 -12.12 17.64
C ALA A 99 9.38 -11.60 17.06
N LEU A 100 8.31 -12.41 17.05
CA LEU A 100 7.01 -11.97 16.55
C LEU A 100 6.36 -10.98 17.51
N ASP A 101 5.62 -10.04 16.94
CA ASP A 101 4.81 -9.04 17.66
C ASP A 101 5.62 -8.19 18.65
N THR A 102 6.94 -8.09 18.44
CA THR A 102 7.87 -7.24 19.21
C THR A 102 8.39 -6.12 18.32
N TRP A 103 8.41 -4.89 18.84
CA TRP A 103 8.97 -3.74 18.13
C TRP A 103 10.48 -3.66 18.36
N PHE A 104 11.24 -3.46 17.28
CA PHE A 104 12.69 -3.37 17.30
C PHE A 104 13.14 -1.97 16.87
N TYR A 105 14.19 -1.47 17.52
CA TYR A 105 14.85 -0.18 17.25
C TYR A 105 16.36 -0.36 17.04
N ASP A 106 16.80 -1.57 16.72
CA ASP A 106 18.21 -1.83 16.46
C ASP A 106 18.61 -1.34 15.05
N ASP A 107 19.92 -1.25 14.83
CA ASP A 107 20.51 -0.74 13.58
C ASP A 107 20.64 -1.83 12.51
N VAL A 108 19.73 -2.82 12.46
CA VAL A 108 19.76 -3.87 11.44
C VAL A 108 19.46 -3.31 10.03
N PHE A 109 18.69 -2.23 9.97
CA PHE A 109 18.33 -1.55 8.72
C PHE A 109 18.66 -0.06 8.84
N ASP A 110 19.73 0.38 8.19
CA ASP A 110 20.21 1.77 8.26
C ASP A 110 19.13 2.80 7.90
N GLU A 111 18.26 2.46 6.94
CA GLU A 111 17.20 3.33 6.45
C GLU A 111 15.89 3.22 7.28
N CYS A 112 15.85 2.41 8.35
CA CYS A 112 14.64 2.17 9.16
C CYS A 112 14.62 3.04 10.42
N THR A 113 14.43 4.34 10.24
CA THR A 113 14.57 5.34 11.30
C THR A 113 13.57 5.22 12.45
N HIS A 114 12.43 4.56 12.26
CA HIS A 114 11.37 4.44 13.27
C HIS A 114 11.13 3.02 13.75
N GLY A 115 12.03 2.10 13.39
CA GLY A 115 11.99 0.72 13.82
C GLY A 115 11.02 -0.15 13.01
N TYR A 116 10.96 -1.42 13.40
CA TYR A 116 10.28 -2.44 12.64
C TYR A 116 9.61 -3.50 13.52
N LEU A 117 8.72 -4.27 12.89
CA LEU A 117 7.95 -5.35 13.49
C LEU A 117 7.88 -6.53 12.54
N MET A 118 7.94 -7.75 13.08
CA MET A 118 7.50 -8.94 12.35
C MET A 118 6.23 -9.49 12.98
N SER A 119 5.21 -9.77 12.16
CA SER A 119 3.96 -10.32 12.67
C SER A 119 3.31 -11.26 11.66
N ARG A 120 2.55 -12.23 12.18
CA ARG A 120 1.63 -13.06 11.38
C ARG A 120 0.24 -12.44 11.28
N SER A 121 -0.03 -11.41 12.08
CA SER A 121 -1.30 -10.70 12.05
C SER A 121 -1.26 -9.61 11.01
N ARG A 122 -1.83 -9.89 9.83
CA ARG A 122 -2.06 -8.89 8.77
C ARG A 122 -2.80 -7.66 9.30
N ARG A 123 -3.80 -7.87 10.15
CA ARG A 123 -4.54 -6.79 10.81
C ARG A 123 -3.63 -5.88 11.64
N ARG A 124 -2.75 -6.47 12.46
CA ARG A 124 -1.81 -5.68 13.28
C ARG A 124 -0.87 -4.86 12.41
N VAL A 125 -0.32 -5.46 11.36
CA VAL A 125 0.58 -4.76 10.42
C VAL A 125 -0.14 -3.60 9.75
N ALA A 126 -1.36 -3.82 9.26
CA ALA A 126 -2.17 -2.78 8.64
C ALA A 126 -2.55 -1.65 9.62
N GLU A 127 -2.97 -1.99 10.83
CA GLU A 127 -3.32 -1.02 11.87
C GLU A 127 -2.12 -0.12 12.23
N ILE A 128 -0.93 -0.69 12.39
CA ILE A 128 0.29 0.08 12.68
C ILE A 128 0.68 0.94 11.49
N GLY A 129 0.65 0.40 10.26
CA GLY A 129 0.94 1.18 9.05
C GLY A 129 -0.01 2.36 8.87
N VAL A 130 -1.31 2.18 9.13
CA VAL A 130 -2.29 3.27 9.08
C VAL A 130 -2.07 4.28 10.20
N ALA A 131 -1.81 3.82 11.43
CA ALA A 131 -1.53 4.71 12.57
C ALA A 131 -0.25 5.53 12.35
N TRP A 132 0.76 4.96 11.69
CA TRP A 132 1.98 5.68 11.29
C TRP A 132 1.65 6.91 10.44
N PHE A 133 0.93 6.75 9.34
CA PHE A 133 0.58 7.88 8.48
C PHE A 133 -0.44 8.83 9.11
N ARG A 134 -1.49 8.28 9.73
CA ARG A 134 -2.58 9.09 10.29
C ARG A 134 -2.15 9.87 11.53
N ASP A 135 -1.51 9.20 12.49
CA ASP A 135 -1.27 9.75 13.83
C ASP A 135 0.13 10.34 13.96
N ARG A 136 1.14 9.72 13.36
CA ARG A 136 2.54 10.12 13.55
C ARG A 136 3.06 11.07 12.47
N CYS A 137 2.69 10.84 11.21
CA CYS A 137 3.00 11.73 10.08
C CYS A 137 1.97 12.85 9.93
N GLY A 138 0.77 12.68 10.50
CA GLY A 138 -0.28 13.69 10.44
C GLY A 138 -0.89 13.86 9.05
N CYS A 139 -0.81 12.83 8.18
CA CYS A 139 -1.45 12.87 6.88
C CYS A 139 -2.95 13.09 7.06
N ALA A 140 -3.52 14.08 6.36
CA ALA A 140 -4.93 14.43 6.52
C ALA A 140 -5.89 13.37 5.95
N SER A 141 -5.45 12.63 4.92
CA SER A 141 -6.25 11.65 4.19
C SER A 141 -5.37 10.57 3.58
N PRO A 142 -5.83 9.31 3.50
CA PRO A 142 -5.10 8.26 2.80
C PRO A 142 -5.02 8.51 1.29
N ALA A 143 -5.86 9.39 0.73
CA ALA A 143 -5.74 9.81 -0.68
C ALA A 143 -4.45 10.59 -0.97
N ALA A 144 -3.75 11.07 0.05
CA ALA A 144 -2.43 11.68 -0.07
C ALA A 144 -1.29 10.65 -0.15
N LEU A 145 -1.60 9.35 -0.07
CA LEU A 145 -0.62 8.27 -0.08
C LEU A 145 -0.61 7.55 -1.43
N GLY A 146 0.59 7.24 -1.91
CA GLY A 146 0.84 6.34 -3.02
C GLY A 146 1.30 4.98 -2.52
N CYS A 147 1.18 3.96 -3.37
CA CYS A 147 1.67 2.62 -3.10
C CYS A 147 2.49 2.13 -4.30
N SER A 148 3.62 1.48 -4.04
CA SER A 148 4.44 0.80 -5.04
C SER A 148 4.58 -0.67 -4.68
N TYR A 149 4.39 -1.54 -5.65
CA TYR A 149 4.44 -2.99 -5.45
C TYR A 149 5.59 -3.59 -6.23
N THR A 150 6.44 -4.36 -5.53
CA THR A 150 7.57 -5.08 -6.12
C THR A 150 7.31 -6.58 -6.05
N GLU A 151 7.23 -7.22 -7.22
CA GLU A 151 7.11 -8.67 -7.33
C GLU A 151 8.46 -9.38 -7.11
N PRO A 152 8.45 -10.56 -6.47
CA PRO A 152 9.65 -11.35 -6.30
C PRO A 152 10.09 -11.95 -7.65
N THR A 153 11.39 -11.84 -7.95
CA THR A 153 11.97 -12.50 -9.12
C THR A 153 11.98 -14.01 -8.91
N ARG A 154 11.39 -14.76 -9.84
CA ARG A 154 11.43 -16.23 -9.86
C ARG A 154 12.58 -16.70 -10.73
N LEU A 155 13.44 -17.56 -10.17
CA LEU A 155 14.42 -18.28 -10.98
C LEU A 155 13.70 -19.35 -11.81
N PRO A 156 14.19 -19.67 -13.02
CA PRO A 156 13.69 -20.80 -13.79
C PRO A 156 13.77 -22.07 -12.93
N HIS A 157 12.65 -22.79 -12.81
CA HIS A 157 12.68 -24.12 -12.23
C HIS A 157 13.39 -25.03 -13.23
N THR A 158 14.54 -25.60 -12.87
CA THR A 158 15.05 -26.77 -13.57
C THR A 158 14.06 -27.89 -13.26
N GLU A 159 13.26 -28.32 -14.22
CA GLU A 159 12.47 -29.54 -14.03
C GLU A 159 13.43 -30.68 -13.67
N PRO A 160 13.17 -31.45 -12.61
CA PRO A 160 13.89 -32.68 -12.38
C PRO A 160 13.58 -33.62 -13.54
N ARG A 161 14.62 -34.00 -14.29
CA ARG A 161 14.56 -35.01 -15.35
C ARG A 161 14.35 -36.40 -14.77
#